data_AF-A0A2G9TJ87-F1
#
_entry.id   AF-A0A2G9TJ87-F1
#
_cell.length_a   1.000
_cell.length_b   1.000
_cell.length_c   1.000
_cell.angle_alpha   90.00
_cell.angle_beta   90.00
_cell.angle_gamma   90.00
#
_symmetry.space_group_name_H-M   'P 1'
#
loop_
_entity.id
_entity.type
_entity.pdbx_description
1 polymer ?
#
loop_
_entity_poly.entity_id
_entity_poly.type
_entity_poly.pdbx_seq_one_letter_code
_entity_poly.pdbx_strand_id
1 'polypeptide(L)' 'MPMVRVATNIPDKDVPPNFEERLTDILAESMNKPRTRIAVEIYAGQRIMHGGVRNPVVIIKEKESLRITVEF' A
#
# COMPACT_ATOMS: atom_id res chain seq x y z
N MET A 1 -9.32 8.91 7.09
CA MET A 1 -7.97 8.52 7.57
C MET A 1 -7.45 7.57 6.51
N PRO A 2 -6.49 8.00 5.67
CA PRO A 2 -5.95 7.13 4.64
C PRO A 2 -5.32 5.88 5.25
N MET A 3 -5.78 4.72 4.80
CA MET A 3 -5.19 3.45 5.18
C MET A 3 -4.92 2.63 3.93
N VAL A 4 -3.66 2.27 3.75
CA VAL A 4 -3.19 1.48 2.61
C VAL A 4 -2.74 0.12 3.12
N ARG A 5 -3.29 -0.93 2.51
CA ARG A 5 -2.87 -2.31 2.74
C ARG A 5 -2.14 -2.82 1.52
N VAL A 6 -0.93 -3.32 1.74
CA VAL A 6 -0.08 -3.91 0.71
C VAL A 6 0.04 -5.39 1.03
N ALA A 7 -0.47 -6.24 0.15
CA ALA A 7 -0.31 -7.68 0.27
C ALA A 7 0.55 -8.19 -0.88
N THR A 8 1.56 -9.01 -0.59
CA THR A 8 2.51 -9.51 -1.58
C THR A 8 2.87 -10.97 -1.34
N ASN A 9 3.23 -11.69 -2.41
CA ASN A 9 3.69 -13.07 -2.33
C ASN A 9 5.22 -13.20 -2.18
N ILE A 10 5.99 -12.11 -2.23
CA ILE A 10 7.41 -12.14 -1.87
C ILE A 10 7.55 -12.39 -0.36
N PRO A 11 8.59 -13.10 0.09
CA PRO A 11 8.81 -13.34 1.51
C PRO A 11 9.19 -12.04 2.23
N ASP A 12 8.88 -11.97 3.52
CA ASP A 12 9.08 -10.77 4.36
C ASP A 12 10.54 -10.27 4.37
N LYS A 13 11.50 -11.20 4.39
CA LYS A 13 12.94 -10.88 4.31
C LYS A 13 13.36 -10.08 3.07
N ASP A 14 12.56 -10.13 2.01
CA ASP A 14 12.83 -9.41 0.75
C ASP A 14 12.13 -8.04 0.74
N VAL A 15 11.29 -7.73 1.74
CA VAL A 15 10.71 -6.40 1.97
C VAL A 15 11.74 -5.54 2.71
N PRO A 16 12.11 -4.35 2.20
CA PRO A 16 13.03 -3.46 2.89
C PRO A 16 12.47 -3.00 4.24
N PRO A 17 13.30 -2.90 5.29
CA PRO A 17 12.84 -2.51 6.64
C PRO A 17 12.32 -1.07 6.74
N ASN A 18 12.56 -0.25 5.72
CA ASN A 18 12.08 1.14 5.64
C ASN A 18 10.95 1.31 4.59
N PHE A 19 10.33 0.22 4.15
CA PHE A 19 9.33 0.26 3.10
C PHE A 19 8.11 1.10 3.51
N GLU A 20 7.57 0.87 4.71
CA GLU A 20 6.43 1.58 5.26
C GLU A 20 6.71 3.07 5.43
N GLU A 21 7.91 3.41 5.89
CA GLU A 21 8.34 4.80 6.06
C GLU A 21 8.33 5.54 4.71
N ARG A 22 8.95 4.96 3.70
CA ARG A 22 9.02 5.56 2.35
C ARG A 22 7.64 5.62 1.68
N LEU A 23 6.83 4.59 1.83
CA LEU A 23 5.48 4.57 1.28
C LEU A 23 4.59 5.63 1.96
N THR A 24 4.75 5.83 3.27
CA THR A 24 4.01 6.86 4.02
C THR A 24 4.36 8.27 3.53
N ASP A 25 5.62 8.57 3.18
CA ASP A 25 6.01 9.87 2.62
C ASP A 25 5.37 10.12 1.25
N ILE A 26 5.42 9.12 0.36
CA ILE A 26 4.82 9.20 -0.97
C ILE A 26 3.30 9.45 -0.87
N LEU A 27 2.62 8.74 0.03
CA LEU A 27 1.18 8.91 0.24
C LEU A 27 0.85 10.28 0.87
N ALA A 28 1.68 10.78 1.79
CA ALA A 28 1.49 12.10 2.40
C ALA A 28 1.53 13.22 1.35
N GLU A 29 2.53 13.15 0.47
CA GLU A 29 2.70 14.07 -0.63
C GLU A 29 1.55 13.94 -1.64
N SER A 30 1.27 12.73 -2.11
CA SER A 30 0.25 12.48 -3.14
C SER A 30 -1.17 12.86 -2.71
N MET A 31 -1.52 12.68 -1.43
CA MET A 31 -2.86 12.95 -0.92
C MET A 31 -2.99 14.34 -0.28
N ASN A 32 -1.88 15.10 -0.21
CA ASN A 32 -1.78 16.34 0.56
C ASN A 32 -2.33 16.19 1.99
N LYS A 33 -1.92 15.09 2.66
CA LYS A 33 -2.31 14.78 4.04
C LYS A 33 -1.06 14.71 4.93
N PRO A 34 -1.16 15.14 6.21
CA PRO A 34 -0.04 15.00 7.11
C PRO A 34 0.29 13.52 7.33
N ARG A 35 1.58 13.21 7.41
CA ARG A 35 2.13 11.86 7.62
C ARG A 35 1.49 11.12 8.80
N THR A 36 1.17 11.86 9.87
CA THR A 36 0.50 11.35 11.08
C THR A 36 -0.91 10.79 10.86
N ARG A 37 -1.50 11.00 9.68
CA ARG A 37 -2.85 10.53 9.33
C ARG A 37 -2.86 9.31 8.41
N ILE A 38 -1.69 8.81 8.02
CA ILE A 38 -1.53 7.70 7.09
C ILE A 38 -1.17 6.45 7.87
N ALA A 39 -1.92 5.38 7.60
CA ALA A 39 -1.61 4.04 8.09
C ALA A 39 -1.23 3.13 6.92
N VAL A 40 -0.15 2.37 7.09
CA VAL A 40 0.34 1.37 6.13
C VAL A 40 0.40 0.02 6.82
N GLU A 41 -0.20 -1.00 6.20
CA GLU A 41 -0.07 -2.40 6.63
C GLU A 41 0.61 -3.20 5.51
N ILE A 42 1.65 -3.98 5.84
CA ILE A 42 2.32 -4.89 4.91
C ILE A 42 2.01 -6.33 5.29
N TYR A 43 1.51 -7.10 4.33
CA TYR A 43 1.29 -8.54 4.44
C TYR A 43 2.19 -9.22 3.41
N ALA A 44 3.40 -9.60 3.84
CA ALA A 44 4.34 -10.37 3.02
C ALA A 44 4.05 -11.89 3.10
N GLY A 45 4.66 -12.66 2.19
CA GLY A 45 4.57 -14.12 2.15
C GLY A 45 3.18 -14.68 1.86
N GLN A 46 2.28 -13.88 1.32
CA GLN A 46 0.89 -14.27 1.12
C GLN A 46 0.73 -15.22 -0.07
N ARG A 47 -0.29 -16.08 -0.03
CA ARG A 47 -0.65 -16.95 -1.15
C ARG A 47 -1.45 -16.16 -2.20
N ILE A 48 -0.76 -15.37 -3.01
CA ILE A 48 -1.35 -14.53 -4.06
C ILE A 48 -0.90 -15.01 -5.45
N MET A 49 -1.84 -14.96 -6.40
CA MET A 49 -1.62 -15.21 -7.82
C MET A 49 -2.26 -14.09 -8.64
N HIS A 50 -1.68 -13.79 -9.79
CA HIS A 50 -2.26 -12.87 -10.77
C HIS A 50 -2.20 -13.51 -12.15
N GLY A 51 -3.31 -13.54 -12.88
CA GLY A 51 -3.39 -14.25 -14.16
C GLY A 51 -3.10 -15.76 -14.08
N GLY A 52 -3.37 -16.39 -12.93
CA GLY A 52 -3.13 -17.83 -12.72
C GLY A 52 -1.67 -18.22 -12.45
N VAL A 53 -0.74 -17.26 -12.40
CA VAL A 53 0.69 -17.50 -12.12
C VAL A 53 1.13 -16.92 -10.79
N ARG A 54 2.19 -17.49 -10.20
CA ARG A 54 2.79 -17.10 -8.90
C ARG A 54 4.05 -16.25 -9.04
N ASN A 55 4.17 -15.49 -10.12
CA ASN A 55 5.22 -14.49 -10.22
C ASN A 55 5.07 -13.45 -9.10
N PRO A 56 6.15 -12.76 -8.68
CA PRO A 56 6.08 -11.69 -7.70
C PRO A 56 4.96 -10.70 -8.03
N VAL A 57 4.04 -10.50 -7.09
CA VAL A 57 2.88 -9.62 -7.28
C VAL A 57 2.47 -8.95 -5.99
N VAL A 58 1.93 -7.74 -6.13
CA VAL A 58 1.40 -6.92 -5.05
C VAL A 58 -0.06 -6.60 -5.32
N ILE A 59 -0.91 -6.74 -4.30
CA ILE A 59 -2.28 -6.23 -4.28
C ILE A 59 -2.32 -5.08 -3.29
N ILE A 60 -2.72 -3.90 -3.77
CA ILE A 60 -2.85 -2.70 -2.94
C ILE A 60 -4.34 -2.40 -2.77
N LYS A 61 -4.75 -2.21 -1.52
CA LYS A 61 -6.10 -1.75 -1.19
C LYS A 61 -6.02 -0.49 -0.37
N GLU A 62 -6.59 0.57 -0.92
CA GLU A 62 -6.81 1.80 -0.20
C GLU A 62 -8.21 1.77 0.43
N LYS A 63 -8.30 2.14 1.71
CA LYS A 63 -9.56 2.51 2.34
C LYS A 63 -9.49 4.00 2.63
N GLU A 64 -10.18 4.78 1.81
CA GLU A 64 -10.45 6.18 2.12
C GLU A 64 -11.95 6.41 2.27
N SER A 65 -12.33 7.21 3.27
CA SER A 65 -13.71 7.68 3.50
C SER A 65 -13.97 9.04 2.84
N LEU A 66 -13.21 9.42 1.80
CA LEU A 66 -13.33 10.72 1.14
C LEU A 66 -14.09 10.61 -0.19
N ARG A 67 -15.07 11.50 -0.37
CA ARG A 67 -15.64 11.85 -1.67
C ARG A 67 -14.57 12.58 -2.47
N ILE A 68 -14.15 11.99 -3.59
CA ILE A 68 -13.36 12.68 -4.61
C ILE A 68 -14.37 13.36 -5.55
N THR A 69 -14.49 14.68 -5.49
CA THR A 69 -15.10 15.45 -6.58
C THR A 69 -13.98 15.73 -7.58
N VAL A 70 -14.01 15.06 -8.73
CA VAL A 70 -13.17 15.44 -9.87
C VAL A 70 -13.96 16.51 -10.63
N GLU A 71 -13.50 17.75 -10.58
CA GLU A 71 -13.96 18.79 -11.53
C GLU A 71 -13.07 18.71 -12.77
N PHE A 72 -13.70 18.63 -13.95
CA PHE A 72 -13.06 18.63 -15.26
C PHE A 72 -12.91 20.06 -15.78
#